data_AF-A0A1U9MIY6-F1
#
_entry.id   AF-A0A1U9MIY6-F1
#
_cell.length_a   1.000
_cell.length_b   1.000
_cell.length_c   1.000
_cell.angle_alpha   90.00
_cell.angle_beta   90.00
_cell.angle_gamma   90.00
#
_symmetry.space_group_name_H-M   'P 1'
#
loop_
_entity.id
_entity.type
_entity.pdbx_description
1 polymer ?
#
loop_
_entity_poly.entity_id
_entity_poly.type
_entity_poly.pdbx_seq_one_letter_code
_entity_poly.pdbx_strand_id
1 'polypeptide(L)'
;MGAEDEIKGANKKVPPLREPDVVDDADSLKEAAELSSGLSSTELEKQANEKKFKRRERFKDHFECSLLFFLWGITTLIAVTTLIWTFHLIAPVSWCWLNKEGIERLQTILFSGVGGVLYTIFSKNIKNRID
;
A
#
# COMPACT_ATOMS: atom_id res chain seq x y z
N MET A 1 53.68 3.74 53.23
CA MET A 1 52.72 4.87 53.19
C MET A 1 53.17 5.76 52.04
N GLY A 2 52.33 5.93 51.02
CA GLY A 2 52.67 6.47 49.70
C GLY A 2 52.37 5.40 48.64
N ALA A 3 51.10 5.16 48.30
CA ALA A 3 50.27 5.96 47.37
C ALA A 3 50.93 5.98 45.99
N GLU A 4 50.40 5.16 45.07
CA GLU A 4 50.09 5.59 43.70
C GLU A 4 49.38 4.46 42.95
N ASP A 5 48.10 4.74 42.75
CA ASP A 5 47.07 3.94 42.13
C ASP A 5 47.45 3.47 40.72
N GLU A 6 47.49 2.16 40.55
CA GLU A 6 47.60 1.49 39.27
C GLU A 6 46.36 1.82 38.42
N ILE A 7 46.56 2.70 37.44
CA ILE A 7 45.56 3.20 36.50
C ILE A 7 44.97 2.00 35.75
N LYS A 8 43.80 1.56 36.20
CA LYS A 8 42.90 0.67 35.44
C LYS A 8 42.66 1.30 34.08
N GLY A 9 43.19 0.65 33.05
CA GLY A 9 43.00 1.00 31.65
C GLY A 9 41.51 1.15 31.34
N ALA A 10 41.05 2.40 31.26
CA ALA A 10 39.77 2.75 30.70
C ALA A 10 39.82 2.45 29.20
N ASN A 11 39.38 1.25 28.82
CA ASN A 11 39.03 0.91 27.45
C ASN A 11 37.81 1.77 27.06
N LYS A 12 38.09 3.00 26.66
CA LYS A 12 37.11 3.91 26.09
C LYS A 12 36.84 3.38 24.68
N LYS A 13 35.81 2.53 24.54
CA LYS A 13 35.27 2.13 23.24
C LYS A 13 34.98 3.41 22.46
N VAL A 14 35.81 3.69 21.46
CA VAL A 14 35.57 4.76 20.50
C VAL A 14 34.25 4.41 19.80
N PRO A 15 33.24 5.31 19.79
CA PRO A 15 32.02 5.08 19.03
C PRO A 15 32.41 4.81 17.57
N PRO A 16 31.85 3.79 16.91
CA PRO A 16 32.11 3.57 15.50
C PRO A 16 31.80 4.87 14.75
N LEU A 17 32.78 5.34 13.97
CA LEU A 17 32.55 6.46 13.05
C LEU A 17 31.37 6.05 12.17
N ARG A 18 30.31 6.86 12.18
CA ARG A 18 29.19 6.73 11.27
C ARG A 18 29.78 6.66 9.87
N GLU A 19 29.68 5.49 9.24
CA GLU A 19 30.01 5.36 7.82
C GLU A 19 29.18 6.43 7.09
N PRO A 20 29.78 7.23 6.20
CA PRO A 20 29.03 8.22 5.48
C PRO A 20 27.90 7.50 4.78
N ASP A 21 26.66 7.86 5.14
CA ASP A 21 25.48 7.41 4.43
C ASP A 21 25.80 7.60 2.95
N VAL A 22 25.73 6.52 2.15
CA VAL A 22 26.05 6.58 0.72
C VAL A 22 25.01 7.51 0.10
N VAL A 23 25.33 8.81 0.11
CA VAL A 23 24.51 9.83 -0.50
C VAL A 23 24.64 9.55 -1.98
N ASP A 24 23.55 9.12 -2.59
CA ASP A 24 23.45 8.92 -4.03
C ASP A 24 24.11 10.13 -4.72
N ASP A 25 25.25 9.90 -5.38
CA ASP A 25 26.08 10.98 -5.94
C ASP A 25 25.26 11.85 -6.91
N ALA A 26 24.21 11.27 -7.49
CA ALA A 26 23.24 11.96 -8.34
C ALA A 26 22.41 13.02 -7.61
N ASP A 27 22.04 12.79 -6.35
CA ASP A 27 21.31 13.77 -5.54
C ASP A 27 22.27 14.86 -5.02
N SER A 28 23.48 14.49 -4.61
CA SER A 28 24.52 15.44 -4.19
C SER A 28 24.92 16.41 -5.31
N LEU A 29 25.04 15.91 -6.54
CA LEU A 29 25.34 16.72 -7.73
C LEU A 29 24.19 17.65 -8.11
N LYS A 30 22.94 17.23 -7.91
CA LYS A 30 21.76 18.09 -8.13
C LYS A 30 21.66 19.20 -7.10
N GLU A 31 21.88 18.90 -5.82
CA GLU A 31 21.86 19.91 -4.77
C GLU A 31 22.99 20.93 -4.96
N ALA A 32 24.19 20.48 -5.32
CA ALA A 32 25.31 21.36 -5.65
C ALA A 32 25.03 22.23 -6.89
N ALA A 33 24.36 21.67 -7.92
CA ALA A 33 23.96 22.41 -9.11
C ALA A 33 22.88 23.48 -8.78
N GLU A 34 21.89 23.15 -7.95
CA GLU A 34 20.87 24.10 -7.49
C GLU A 34 21.47 25.23 -6.65
N LEU A 35 22.43 24.92 -5.77
CA LEU A 35 23.19 25.92 -5.00
C LEU A 35 24.09 26.80 -5.86
N SER A 36 24.72 26.26 -6.91
CA SER A 36 25.59 27.04 -7.80
C SER A 36 24.84 27.89 -8.84
N SER A 37 23.55 27.58 -9.07
CA SER A 37 22.73 28.22 -10.11
C SER A 37 22.39 29.70 -9.83
N GLY A 38 22.66 30.21 -8.63
CA GLY A 38 22.48 31.63 -8.27
C GLY A 38 21.01 32.07 -8.18
N LEU A 39 20.06 31.14 -8.13
CA LEU A 39 18.63 31.42 -7.97
C LEU A 39 18.35 32.09 -6.61
N SER A 40 17.46 33.10 -6.59
CA SER A 40 17.08 33.77 -5.34
C SER A 40 16.33 32.81 -4.42
N SER A 41 16.41 33.04 -3.11
CA SER A 41 15.75 32.23 -2.07
C SER A 41 14.26 31.99 -2.33
N THR A 42 13.57 32.98 -2.91
CA THR A 42 12.17 32.92 -3.34
C THR A 42 11.92 31.91 -4.46
N GLU A 43 12.81 31.79 -5.44
CA GLU A 43 12.66 30.85 -6.56
C GLU A 43 12.94 29.40 -6.11
N LEU A 44 13.88 29.23 -5.17
CA LEU A 44 14.15 27.94 -4.50
C LEU A 44 12.97 27.46 -3.66
N GLU A 45 12.32 28.36 -2.90
CA GLU A 45 11.10 28.02 -2.14
C GLU A 45 9.95 27.61 -3.06
N LYS A 46 9.80 28.28 -4.20
CA LYS A 46 8.79 27.95 -5.20
C LYS A 46 9.04 26.58 -5.83
N GLN A 47 10.27 26.28 -6.24
CA GLN A 47 10.63 24.95 -6.75
C GLN A 47 10.50 23.86 -5.68
N ALA A 48 10.86 24.13 -4.42
CA ALA A 48 10.68 23.19 -3.32
C ALA A 48 9.20 22.90 -3.06
N ASN A 49 8.34 23.91 -3.14
CA ASN A 49 6.90 23.72 -3.02
C ASN A 49 6.34 22.91 -4.20
N GLU A 50 6.72 23.22 -5.44
CA GLU A 50 6.31 22.45 -6.63
C GLU A 50 6.75 20.98 -6.53
N LYS A 51 7.99 20.71 -6.09
CA LYS A 51 8.48 19.35 -5.81
C LYS A 51 7.64 18.64 -4.74
N LYS A 52 7.21 19.33 -3.68
CA LYS A 52 6.33 18.78 -2.62
C LYS A 52 4.92 18.48 -3.13
N PHE A 53 4.37 19.30 -4.02
CA PHE A 53 3.07 19.02 -4.65
C PHE A 53 3.14 17.80 -5.55
N LYS A 54 4.15 17.74 -6.43
CA LYS A 54 4.37 16.61 -7.34
C LYS A 54 4.56 15.28 -6.60
N ARG A 55 5.21 15.28 -5.43
CA ARG A 55 5.34 14.07 -4.60
C ARG A 55 4.02 13.60 -4.00
N ARG A 56 3.17 14.54 -3.55
CA ARG A 56 1.84 14.21 -3.01
C ARG A 56 0.91 13.66 -4.08
N GLU A 57 0.99 14.19 -5.29
CA GLU A 57 0.20 13.69 -6.42
C GLU A 57 0.60 12.27 -6.82
N ARG A 58 1.91 11.96 -6.92
CA ARG A 58 2.36 10.59 -7.20
C ARG A 58 1.91 9.58 -6.14
N PHE A 59 1.92 9.97 -4.86
CA PHE A 59 1.43 9.08 -3.80
C PHE A 59 -0.07 8.80 -3.94
N LYS A 60 -0.86 9.83 -4.26
CA LYS A 60 -2.29 9.64 -4.55
C LYS A 60 -2.51 8.74 -5.76
N ASP A 61 -1.77 8.95 -6.83
CA ASP A 61 -1.90 8.16 -8.05
C ASP A 61 -1.55 6.68 -7.80
N HIS A 62 -0.47 6.40 -7.06
CA HIS A 62 -0.15 5.03 -6.64
C HIS A 62 -1.21 4.43 -5.71
N PHE A 63 -1.81 5.23 -4.82
CA PHE A 63 -2.86 4.76 -3.94
C PHE A 63 -4.15 4.45 -4.71
N GLU A 64 -4.56 5.32 -5.63
CA GLU A 64 -5.70 5.12 -6.52
C GLU A 64 -5.49 3.91 -7.42
N CYS A 65 -4.29 3.74 -7.97
CA CYS A 65 -3.91 2.56 -8.74
C CYS A 65 -3.97 1.29 -7.88
N SER A 66 -3.45 1.33 -6.65
CA SER A 66 -3.49 0.20 -5.71
C SER A 66 -4.91 -0.18 -5.32
N LEU A 67 -5.77 0.81 -5.06
CA LEU A 67 -7.19 0.61 -4.80
C LEU A 67 -7.91 -0.01 -6.00
N LEU A 68 -7.58 0.44 -7.21
CA LEU A 68 -8.15 -0.10 -8.44
C LEU A 68 -7.75 -1.57 -8.63
N PHE A 69 -6.47 -1.91 -8.45
CA PHE A 69 -6.01 -3.30 -8.48
C PHE A 69 -6.66 -4.17 -7.41
N PHE A 70 -6.79 -3.65 -6.18
CA PHE A 70 -7.44 -4.37 -5.09
C PHE A 70 -8.93 -4.62 -5.39
N LEU A 71 -9.63 -3.63 -5.92
CA LEU A 71 -11.03 -3.74 -6.32
C LEU A 71 -11.19 -4.83 -7.40
N TRP A 72 -10.36 -4.79 -8.45
CA TRP A 72 -10.37 -5.81 -9.50
C TRP A 72 -10.01 -7.20 -8.95
N GLY A 73 -9.09 -7.29 -8.00
CA GLY A 73 -8.75 -8.55 -7.32
C GLY A 73 -9.95 -9.16 -6.59
N ILE A 74 -10.68 -8.36 -5.81
CA ILE A 74 -11.89 -8.83 -5.11
C ILE A 74 -12.98 -9.20 -6.11
N THR A 75 -13.23 -8.36 -7.13
CA THR A 75 -14.26 -8.62 -8.14
C THR A 75 -14.00 -9.91 -8.90
N THR A 76 -12.75 -10.15 -9.32
CA THR A 76 -12.37 -11.38 -10.01
C THR A 76 -12.49 -12.61 -9.12
N LEU A 77 -12.10 -12.51 -7.84
CA LEU A 77 -12.26 -13.59 -6.87
C LEU A 77 -13.74 -13.98 -6.67
N ILE A 78 -14.61 -12.98 -6.52
CA ILE A 78 -16.06 -13.19 -6.39
C ILE A 78 -16.63 -13.81 -7.67
N ALA A 79 -16.21 -13.33 -8.84
CA ALA A 79 -16.65 -13.86 -10.13
C ALA A 79 -16.26 -15.35 -10.27
N VAL A 80 -15.01 -15.71 -9.98
CA VAL A 80 -14.55 -17.11 -10.00
C VAL A 80 -15.32 -17.97 -9.01
N THR A 81 -15.53 -17.49 -7.78
CA THR A 81 -16.30 -18.22 -6.75
C THR A 81 -17.74 -18.48 -7.21
N THR A 82 -18.38 -17.48 -7.83
CA THR A 82 -19.73 -17.59 -8.36
C THR A 82 -19.78 -18.57 -9.53
N LEU A 83 -18.81 -18.52 -10.44
CA LEU A 83 -18.71 -19.45 -11.57
C LEU A 83 -18.54 -20.90 -11.10
N ILE A 84 -17.68 -21.14 -10.09
CA ILE A 84 -17.49 -22.48 -9.50
C ILE A 84 -18.80 -22.99 -8.89
N TRP A 85 -19.54 -22.11 -8.21
CA TRP A 85 -20.83 -22.45 -7.62
C TRP A 85 -21.89 -22.75 -8.68
N THR A 86 -22.02 -21.91 -9.71
CA THR A 86 -22.92 -22.14 -10.85
C THR A 86 -22.57 -23.43 -11.59
N PHE A 87 -21.27 -23.71 -11.77
CA PHE A 87 -20.82 -24.96 -12.36
C PHE A 87 -21.23 -26.18 -11.52
N HIS A 88 -21.12 -26.11 -10.19
CA HIS A 88 -21.59 -27.18 -9.30
C HIS A 88 -23.10 -27.40 -9.35
N LEU A 89 -23.90 -26.35 -9.60
CA LEU A 89 -25.36 -26.50 -9.77
C LEU A 89 -25.73 -27.21 -11.07
N ILE A 90 -24.92 -27.07 -12.11
CA ILE A 90 -25.18 -27.66 -13.44
C ILE A 90 -24.56 -29.06 -13.57
N ALA A 91 -23.43 -29.31 -12.90
CA ALA A 91 -22.71 -30.56 -12.99
C ALA A 91 -23.43 -31.70 -12.21
N PRO A 92 -23.47 -32.93 -12.75
CA PRO A 92 -24.03 -34.08 -12.05
C PRO A 92 -23.19 -34.42 -10.80
N VAL A 93 -23.86 -34.94 -9.77
CA VAL A 93 -23.32 -35.24 -8.42
C VAL A 93 -22.01 -36.05 -8.44
N SER A 94 -21.77 -36.82 -9.50
CA SER A 94 -20.56 -37.63 -9.71
C SER A 94 -19.28 -36.83 -10.02
N TRP A 95 -19.39 -35.54 -10.37
CA TRP A 95 -18.25 -34.64 -10.64
C TRP A 95 -18.01 -33.60 -9.55
N CYS A 96 -18.76 -33.66 -8.45
CA CYS A 96 -18.57 -32.78 -7.30
C CYS A 96 -17.29 -33.13 -6.54
N TRP A 97 -16.21 -32.38 -6.80
CA TRP A 97 -14.98 -32.47 -6.02
C TRP A 97 -15.08 -31.74 -4.66
N LEU A 98 -16.12 -30.92 -4.47
CA LEU A 98 -16.33 -30.11 -3.28
C LEU A 98 -17.34 -30.74 -2.31
N ASN A 99 -16.94 -30.88 -1.04
CA ASN A 99 -17.79 -31.38 0.04
C ASN A 99 -19.02 -30.46 0.25
N LYS A 100 -20.17 -31.02 0.65
CA LYS A 100 -21.44 -30.29 0.84
C LYS A 100 -21.30 -29.09 1.80
N GLU A 101 -20.49 -29.22 2.84
CA GLU A 101 -20.16 -28.12 3.77
C GLU A 101 -19.47 -26.93 3.10
N GLY A 102 -18.65 -27.16 2.06
CA GLY A 102 -17.98 -26.09 1.33
C GLY A 102 -18.96 -25.24 0.52
N ILE A 103 -20.01 -25.87 -0.01
CA ILE A 103 -21.05 -25.21 -0.81
C ILE A 103 -21.92 -24.32 0.07
N GLU A 104 -22.34 -24.78 1.25
CA GLU A 104 -23.15 -23.98 2.19
C GLU A 104 -22.40 -22.74 2.69
N ARG A 105 -21.09 -22.87 2.93
CA ARG A 105 -20.23 -21.74 3.29
C ARG A 105 -20.09 -20.75 2.13
N LEU A 106 -19.88 -21.24 0.90
CA LEU A 106 -19.84 -20.39 -0.29
C LEU A 106 -21.14 -19.62 -0.47
N GLN A 107 -22.27 -20.32 -0.33
CA GLN A 107 -23.60 -19.73 -0.44
C GLN A 107 -23.81 -18.64 0.60
N THR A 108 -23.43 -18.90 1.85
CA THR A 108 -23.50 -17.89 2.92
C THR A 108 -22.67 -16.66 2.58
N ILE A 109 -21.43 -16.82 2.12
CA ILE A 109 -20.54 -15.70 1.77
C ILE A 109 -21.07 -14.91 0.57
N LEU A 110 -21.55 -15.60 -0.47
CA LEU A 110 -22.11 -14.98 -1.67
C LEU A 110 -23.39 -14.18 -1.36
N PHE A 111 -24.35 -14.78 -0.67
CA PHE A 111 -25.62 -14.10 -0.37
C PHE A 111 -25.48 -13.02 0.71
N SER A 112 -24.69 -13.25 1.76
CA SER A 112 -24.52 -12.25 2.83
C SER A 112 -23.60 -11.10 2.42
N GLY A 113 -22.46 -11.40 1.79
CA GLY A 113 -21.48 -10.40 1.39
C GLY A 113 -21.87 -9.70 0.10
N VAL A 114 -21.90 -10.46 -1.00
CA VAL A 114 -22.15 -9.89 -2.34
C VAL A 114 -23.60 -9.44 -2.50
N GLY A 115 -24.55 -10.24 -2.01
CA GLY A 115 -25.97 -9.90 -2.02
C GLY A 115 -26.28 -8.60 -1.26
N GLY A 116 -25.64 -8.38 -0.11
CA GLY A 116 -25.79 -7.13 0.66
C GLY A 116 -25.32 -5.90 -0.12
N VAL A 117 -24.14 -5.97 -0.75
CA VAL A 117 -23.60 -4.87 -1.56
C VAL A 117 -24.51 -4.56 -2.76
N LEU A 118 -24.97 -5.58 -3.49
CA LEU A 118 -25.88 -5.40 -4.61
C LEU A 118 -27.22 -4.81 -4.17
N TYR A 119 -27.75 -5.25 -3.04
CA TYR A 119 -28.98 -4.70 -2.46
C TYR A 119 -28.82 -3.22 -2.08
N THR A 120 -27.69 -2.83 -1.49
CA THR A 120 -27.42 -1.41 -1.18
C THR A 120 -27.32 -0.56 -2.44
N ILE A 121 -26.66 -1.04 -3.50
CA ILE A 121 -26.57 -0.32 -4.78
C ILE A 121 -27.96 -0.18 -5.42
N PHE A 122 -28.72 -1.27 -5.44
CA PHE A 122 -30.06 -1.31 -6.03
C PHE A 122 -31.04 -0.40 -5.28
N SER A 123 -31.09 -0.49 -3.95
CA SER A 123 -31.93 0.36 -3.11
C SER A 123 -31.54 1.85 -3.23
N LYS A 124 -30.24 2.16 -3.32
CA LYS A 124 -29.77 3.52 -3.57
C LYS A 124 -30.22 4.05 -4.94
N ASN A 125 -30.13 3.23 -5.99
CA ASN A 125 -30.57 3.63 -7.33
C ASN A 125 -32.09 3.79 -7.43
N ILE A 126 -32.87 2.96 -6.76
CA ILE A 126 -34.33 3.10 -6.71
C ILE A 126 -34.72 4.36 -5.95
N LYS A 127 -34.11 4.60 -4.77
CA LYS A 127 -34.42 5.77 -3.96
C LYS A 127 -34.18 7.07 -4.72
N ASN A 128 -33.04 7.17 -5.41
CA ASN A 128 -32.71 8.32 -6.26
C ASN A 128 -33.65 8.52 -7.48
N ARG A 129 -34.53 7.57 -7.79
CA ARG A 129 -35.51 7.68 -8.87
C ARG A 129 -36.94 7.93 -8.39
N ILE A 130 -37.20 7.77 -7.09
CA ILE A 130 -38.53 7.95 -6.50
C ILE A 130 -38.63 9.31 -5.78
N ASP A 131 -37.55 9.81 -5.19
CA ASP A 131 -37.40 11.20 -4.73
C ASP A 131 -37.09 12.14 -5.92
#